data_AF-A0A146KXE7-F1
#
_entry.id   AF-A0A146KXE7-F1
#
_cell.length_a   1.000
_cell.length_b   1.000
_cell.length_c   1.000
_cell.angle_alpha   90.00
_cell.angle_beta   90.00
_cell.angle_gamma   90.00
#
_symmetry.space_group_name_H-M   'P 1'
#
loop_
_entity.id
_entity.type
_entity.pdbx_description
1 polymer ?
#
loop_
_entity_poly.entity_id
_entity_poly.type
_entity_poly.pdbx_seq_one_letter_code
_entity_poly.pdbx_strand_id
1 'polypeptide(L)'
;MKILDYTKVTDEESCESMVGYSAELPRYTKVLLTGLDHEGKEKKWEAKGWSARIVQHEMDHLEGKFYTDLMNPETLCCVHWDAVNKMEGRIFTTYMINK
;
A
#
# COMPACT_ATOMS: atom_id res chain seq x y z
N MET A 1 -3.21 7.43 -14.16
CA MET A 1 -2.49 8.34 -13.24
C MET A 1 -1.29 8.95 -13.97
N LYS A 2 -0.91 10.19 -13.65
CA LYS A 2 0.31 10.84 -14.18
C LYS A 2 1.22 11.28 -13.01
N ILE A 3 2.52 11.04 -13.12
CA ILE A 3 3.51 11.54 -12.15
C ILE A 3 3.74 13.03 -12.39
N LEU A 4 3.70 13.83 -11.31
CA LEU A 4 3.94 15.28 -11.36
C LEU A 4 5.27 15.67 -10.71
N ASP A 5 5.78 14.86 -9.77
CA ASP A 5 7.11 15.00 -9.17
C ASP A 5 7.77 13.61 -9.15
N TYR A 6 8.94 13.52 -9.78
CA TYR A 6 9.70 12.27 -9.90
C TYR A 6 10.57 11.96 -8.69
N THR A 7 10.61 12.85 -7.69
CA THR A 7 11.21 12.57 -6.38
C THR A 7 10.47 11.41 -5.75
N LYS A 8 11.22 10.42 -5.26
CA LYS A 8 10.67 9.29 -4.52
C LYS A 8 11.01 9.39 -3.03
N VAL A 9 10.08 8.96 -2.20
CA VAL A 9 10.29 8.76 -0.76
C VAL A 9 10.01 7.30 -0.44
N THR A 10 10.96 6.67 0.25
CA THR A 10 10.83 5.32 0.79
C THR A 10 10.14 5.39 2.14
N ASP A 11 9.13 4.55 2.32
CA ASP A 11 8.38 4.41 3.57
C ASP A 11 7.68 3.05 3.57
N GLU A 12 7.16 2.64 4.72
CA GLU A 12 6.48 1.36 4.91
C GLU A 12 5.10 1.34 4.24
N GLU A 13 4.75 0.23 3.57
CA GLU A 13 3.36 -0.10 3.20
C GLU A 13 3.00 -1.50 3.67
N SER A 14 1.70 -1.68 3.88
CA SER A 14 1.03 -2.96 4.02
C SER A 14 -0.19 -2.99 3.10
N CYS A 15 -0.86 -4.13 2.99
CA CYS A 15 -2.04 -4.27 2.15
C CYS A 15 -3.08 -5.17 2.85
N GLU A 16 -4.35 -4.80 2.78
CA GLU A 16 -5.45 -5.65 3.27
C GLU A 16 -5.55 -6.99 2.53
N SER A 17 -5.02 -7.08 1.30
CA SER A 17 -4.90 -8.36 0.59
C SER A 17 -3.77 -9.25 1.10
N MET A 18 -2.85 -8.71 1.91
CA MET A 18 -1.74 -9.44 2.54
C MET A 18 -1.56 -9.00 4.00
N VAL A 19 -2.55 -9.38 4.80
CA VAL A 19 -2.63 -9.05 6.23
C VAL A 19 -1.41 -9.60 6.98
N GLY A 20 -0.86 -8.76 7.85
CA GLY A 20 0.18 -9.16 8.79
C GLY A 20 1.61 -8.97 8.31
N TYR A 21 1.80 -8.39 7.13
CA TYR A 21 3.13 -8.06 6.61
C TYR A 21 3.20 -6.60 6.18
N SER A 22 4.38 -6.01 6.34
CA SER A 22 4.75 -4.72 5.80
C SER A 22 6.14 -4.77 5.21
N ALA A 23 6.44 -3.84 4.31
CA ALA A 23 7.79 -3.62 3.80
C ALA A 23 7.96 -2.19 3.31
N GLU A 24 9.21 -1.73 3.23
CA GLU A 24 9.53 -0.42 2.68
C GLU A 24 9.55 -0.46 1.15
N LEU A 25 8.97 0.58 0.53
CA LEU A 25 9.08 0.80 -0.91
C LEU A 25 9.00 2.28 -1.29
N PRO A 26 9.68 2.66 -2.40
CA PRO A 26 9.73 4.04 -2.85
C PRO A 26 8.48 4.42 -3.67
N ARG A 27 7.88 5.57 -3.35
CA ARG A 27 6.74 6.14 -4.08
C ARG A 27 7.01 7.57 -4.52
N TYR A 28 6.44 7.99 -5.64
CA TYR A 28 6.52 9.36 -6.11
C TYR A 28 5.77 10.31 -5.17
N THR A 29 6.34 11.48 -4.91
CA THR A 29 5.81 12.43 -3.91
C THR A 29 4.58 13.20 -4.37
N LYS A 30 4.33 13.27 -5.70
CA LYS A 30 3.17 13.98 -6.28
C LYS A 30 2.67 13.30 -7.56
N VAL A 31 1.36 13.06 -7.61
CA VAL A 31 0.67 12.46 -8.77
C VAL A 31 -0.63 13.19 -9.10
N LEU A 32 -1.05 13.11 -10.36
CA LEU A 32 -2.37 13.52 -10.84
C LEU A 32 -3.20 12.28 -11.14
N LEU A 33 -4.30 12.12 -10.42
CA LEU A 33 -5.34 11.15 -10.73
C LEU A 33 -6.41 11.82 -11.58
N THR A 34 -6.81 11.15 -12.66
CA THR A 34 -7.97 11.53 -13.48
C THR A 34 -8.86 10.30 -13.55
N GLY A 35 -10.15 10.49 -13.34
CA GLY A 35 -11.13 9.41 -13.37
C GLY A 35 -12.55 9.94 -13.35
N LEU A 36 -13.51 9.05 -13.17
CA LEU A 36 -14.91 9.38 -12.99
C LEU A 36 -15.28 9.21 -11.51
N ASP A 37 -16.15 10.06 -10.99
CA ASP A 37 -16.81 9.80 -9.73
C ASP A 37 -17.95 8.77 -9.87
N HIS A 38 -18.63 8.47 -8.76
CA HIS A 38 -19.72 7.50 -8.71
C HIS A 38 -20.95 7.89 -9.55
N GLU A 39 -21.07 9.15 -9.98
CA GLU A 39 -22.11 9.62 -10.90
C GLU A 39 -21.64 9.64 -12.36
N GLY A 40 -20.40 9.18 -12.64
CA GLY A 40 -19.82 9.18 -13.97
C GLY A 40 -19.25 10.53 -14.41
N LYS A 41 -19.10 11.52 -13.51
CA LYS A 41 -18.55 12.84 -13.85
C LYS A 41 -17.03 12.84 -13.76
N GLU A 42 -16.37 13.47 -14.74
CA GLU A 42 -14.90 13.57 -14.73
C GLU A 42 -14.41 14.38 -13.54
N LYS A 43 -13.41 13.83 -12.85
CA LYS A 43 -12.70 14.46 -11.73
C LYS A 43 -11.20 14.34 -11.93
N LYS A 44 -10.50 15.37 -11.46
CA LYS A 44 -9.04 15.44 -11.39
C LYS A 44 -8.62 15.73 -9.96
N TRP A 45 -7.62 15.01 -9.48
CA TRP A 45 -7.09 15.18 -8.14
C TRP A 45 -5.56 15.15 -8.16
N GLU A 46 -4.94 16.26 -7.74
CA GLU A 46 -3.51 16.30 -7.44
C GLU A 46 -3.27 15.80 -6.01
N ALA A 47 -2.77 14.57 -5.88
CA ALA A 47 -2.37 13.99 -4.61
C ALA A 47 -0.89 14.28 -4.32
N LYS A 48 -0.55 14.50 -3.05
CA LYS A 48 0.81 14.78 -2.56
C LYS A 48 1.09 13.96 -1.29
N GLY A 49 2.36 13.69 -1.02
CA GLY A 49 2.80 13.00 0.20
C GLY A 49 2.11 11.65 0.37
N TRP A 50 1.54 11.39 1.55
CA TRP A 50 0.91 10.11 1.85
C TRP A 50 -0.29 9.79 0.93
N SER A 51 -1.09 10.78 0.55
CA SER A 51 -2.19 10.55 -0.40
C SER A 51 -1.67 10.14 -1.78
N ALA A 52 -0.50 10.65 -2.21
CA ALA A 52 0.11 10.20 -3.45
C ALA A 52 0.55 8.74 -3.35
N ARG A 53 1.08 8.32 -2.20
CA ARG A 53 1.43 6.91 -1.91
C ARG A 53 0.21 6.01 -2.01
N ILE A 54 -0.89 6.35 -1.32
CA ILE A 54 -2.14 5.57 -1.37
C ILE A 54 -2.66 5.46 -2.80
N VAL A 55 -2.71 6.57 -3.55
CA VAL A 55 -3.16 6.53 -4.95
C VAL A 55 -2.30 5.59 -5.79
N GLN A 56 -0.97 5.61 -5.62
CA GLN A 56 -0.09 4.70 -6.33
C GLN A 56 -0.35 3.23 -5.95
N HIS A 57 -0.55 2.94 -4.66
CA HIS A 57 -0.90 1.59 -4.18
C HIS A 57 -2.20 1.07 -4.83
N GLU A 58 -3.26 1.87 -4.80
CA GLU A 58 -4.55 1.44 -5.38
C GLU A 58 -4.49 1.33 -6.91
N MET A 59 -3.70 2.17 -7.57
CA MET A 59 -3.51 2.09 -9.02
C MET A 59 -2.72 0.84 -9.43
N ASP A 60 -1.75 0.39 -8.62
CA ASP A 60 -1.01 -0.86 -8.87
C ASP A 60 -1.96 -2.07 -8.89
N HIS A 61 -2.96 -2.11 -8.00
CA HIS A 61 -3.98 -3.18 -7.99
C HIS A 61 -4.76 -3.27 -9.31
N LEU A 62 -5.05 -2.12 -9.94
CA LEU A 62 -5.72 -2.10 -11.25
C LEU A 62 -4.85 -2.69 -12.37
N GLU A 63 -3.54 -2.75 -12.16
CA GLU A 63 -2.57 -3.39 -13.05
C GLU A 63 -2.19 -4.82 -12.59
N GLY A 64 -2.82 -5.33 -11.53
CA GLY A 64 -2.53 -6.63 -10.95
C GLY A 64 -1.18 -6.71 -10.23
N LYS A 65 -0.65 -5.58 -9.77
CA LYS A 65 0.61 -5.47 -9.01
C LYS A 65 0.32 -5.24 -7.54
N PHE A 66 1.15 -5.83 -6.69
CA PHE A 66 1.12 -5.65 -5.25
C PHE A 66 2.38 -4.94 -4.76
N TYR A 67 2.35 -4.39 -3.54
CA TYR A 67 3.52 -3.74 -2.96
C TYR A 67 4.74 -4.69 -2.86
N THR A 68 4.51 -6.00 -2.75
CA THR A 68 5.57 -7.02 -2.72
C THR A 68 6.33 -7.17 -4.03
N ASP A 69 5.75 -6.73 -5.15
CA ASP A 69 6.44 -6.73 -6.44
C ASP A 69 7.48 -5.60 -6.53
N LEU A 70 7.40 -4.60 -5.65
CA LEU A 70 8.18 -3.36 -5.68
C LEU A 70 9.01 -3.11 -4.42
N MET A 71 8.69 -3.79 -3.32
CA MET A 71 9.33 -3.57 -2.02
C MET A 71 10.81 -3.91 -1.99
N ASN A 72 11.54 -3.34 -1.03
CA ASN A 72 12.83 -3.84 -0.64
C ASN A 72 12.64 -5.17 0.13
N PRO A 73 13.06 -6.33 -0.41
CA PRO A 73 12.82 -7.62 0.24
C PRO A 73 13.48 -7.74 1.62
N GLU A 74 14.57 -7.01 1.87
CA GLU A 74 15.27 -7.00 3.16
C GLU A 74 14.46 -6.34 4.29
N THR A 75 13.43 -5.57 3.93
CA THR A 75 12.58 -4.85 4.89
C THR A 75 11.25 -5.55 5.18
N LEU A 76 10.98 -6.68 4.51
CA LEU A 76 9.75 -7.44 4.73
C LEU A 76 9.70 -7.93 6.18
N CYS A 77 8.67 -7.50 6.92
CA CYS A 77 8.51 -7.86 8.32
C CYS A 77 7.06 -8.25 8.65
N CYS A 78 6.91 -9.11 9.66
CA CYS A 78 5.60 -9.43 10.23
C CYS A 78 5.23 -8.32 11.23
N VAL A 79 4.16 -7.58 10.96
CA VAL A 79 3.72 -6.48 11.85
C VAL A 79 3.19 -6.96 13.20
N HIS A 80 2.96 -8.27 13.34
CA HIS A 80 2.47 -8.89 14.57
C HIS A 80 3.58 -9.43 15.48
N TRP A 81 4.86 -9.16 15.20
CA TRP A 81 5.97 -9.70 16.01
C TRP A 81 5.81 -9.43 17.51
N ASP A 82 5.31 -8.26 17.90
CA ASP A 82 5.02 -7.96 19.30
C ASP A 82 3.97 -8.90 19.91
N ALA A 83 2.92 -9.24 19.15
CA ALA A 83 1.91 -10.20 19.58
C ALA A 83 2.49 -11.62 19.62
N VAL A 84 3.30 -12.00 18.62
CA VAL A 84 3.98 -13.31 18.58
C VAL A 84 4.88 -13.49 19.80
N ASN A 85 5.68 -12.47 20.11
CA ASN A 85 6.61 -12.48 21.24
C ASN A 85 5.85 -12.58 22.57
N LYS A 86 4.78 -11.78 22.75
CA LYS A 86 3.93 -11.83 23.96
C LYS A 86 3.21 -13.16 24.13
N MET A 87 2.88 -13.84 23.04
CA MET A 87 2.22 -15.14 23.06
C MET A 87 3.19 -16.32 23.08
N GLU A 88 4.50 -16.08 23.21
CA GLU A 88 5.54 -17.13 23.15
C GLU A 88 5.41 -18.02 21.91
N GLY A 89 5.06 -17.42 20.77
CA GLY A 89 4.82 -18.13 19.51
C GLY A 89 3.47 -18.84 19.40
N ARG A 90 2.58 -18.76 20.40
CA ARG A 90 1.23 -19.36 20.37
C ARG A 90 0.20 -18.44 19.72
N ILE A 91 0.43 -18.10 18.47
CA ILE A 91 -0.48 -17.27 17.67
C ILE A 91 -1.50 -18.16 16.95
N PHE A 92 -2.78 -17.91 17.18
CA PHE A 92 -3.87 -18.45 16.37
C PHE A 92 -4.22 -17.42 15.29
N THR A 93 -3.71 -17.63 14.08
CA THR A 93 -4.14 -16.84 12.92
C THR A 93 -5.38 -17.50 12.36
N THR A 94 -6.56 -17.03 12.75
CA THR A 94 -7.75 -17.32 11.95
C THR A 94 -7.64 -16.47 10.69
N TYR A 95 -7.49 -17.12 9.52
CA TYR A 95 -7.65 -16.45 8.23
C TYR A 95 -9.15 -16.13 8.08
N MET A 96 -9.60 -15.13 8.82
CA MET A 96 -10.97 -14.64 8.76
C MET A 96 -11.02 -13.68 7.58
N ILE A 97 -11.28 -14.21 6.39
CA ILE A 97 -12.05 -13.44 5.42
C ILE A 97 -13.40 -13.22 6.12
N ASN A 98 -13.54 -12.10 6.84
CA ASN A 98 -14.83 -11.67 7.34
C ASN A 98 -15.74 -11.49 6.12
N LYS A 99 -16.59 -12.48 5.86
CA LYS A 99 -17.83 -12.31 5.11
C LYS A 99 -18.90 -11.77 6.05
#